data_AF-A0A975QI32-F1
#
_entry.id   AF-A0A975QI32-F1
#
_cell.length_a   1.000
_cell.length_b   1.000
_cell.length_c   1.000
_cell.angle_alpha   90.00
_cell.angle_beta   90.00
_cell.angle_gamma   90.00
#
_symmetry.space_group_name_H-M   'P 1'
#
loop_
_entity.id
_entity.type
_entity.pdbx_description
1 polymer ?
#
loop_
_entity_poly.entity_id
_entity_poly.type
_entity_poly.pdbx_seq_one_letter_code
_entity_poly.pdbx_strand_id
1 'polypeptide(L)'
;MGGDGPRLFAVSRAEAGRALRRFLDERLPTFGTHQDAMLEDDWSMSHSLLSVPLNLGLLDPLRVVEAAERRYREGTAPLASVEGFVRQVLGWREWTWHLYWHLGPEYLRSNHFGATAELPGWWRALDPEGTEARCLSRTMAEVRERGTPTTSSGSWCWAATPSNGATGPTG
;
A
#
# COMPACT_ATOMS: atom_id res chain seq x y z
N MET A 1 9.69 -16.01 -3.39
CA MET A 1 10.14 -14.61 -3.42
C MET A 1 9.42 -13.86 -2.32
N GLY A 2 10.12 -12.89 -1.75
CA GLY A 2 9.93 -12.43 -0.38
C GLY A 2 11.21 -12.75 0.40
N GLY A 3 11.86 -11.75 0.99
CA GLY A 3 12.93 -11.98 1.94
C GLY A 3 12.33 -12.32 3.30
N ASP A 4 12.97 -13.22 4.05
CA ASP A 4 12.54 -13.56 5.41
C ASP A 4 12.88 -12.39 6.36
N GLY A 5 11.95 -11.44 6.44
CA GLY A 5 12.02 -10.28 7.31
C GLY A 5 11.30 -10.48 8.65
N PRO A 6 11.45 -9.54 9.59
CA PRO A 6 10.68 -9.57 10.83
C PRO A 6 9.18 -9.48 10.53
N ARG A 7 8.36 -10.24 11.27
CA ARG A 7 6.91 -10.19 11.13
C ARG A 7 6.37 -8.81 11.50
N LEU A 8 5.77 -8.13 10.52
CA LEU A 8 5.24 -6.77 10.69
C LEU A 8 3.74 -6.74 11.00
N PHE A 9 2.98 -7.75 10.57
CA PHE A 9 1.51 -7.74 10.65
C PHE A 9 0.96 -8.59 11.79
N ALA A 10 -0.19 -8.14 12.31
CA ALA A 10 -0.94 -8.85 13.32
C ALA A 10 -1.51 -10.17 12.77
N VAL A 11 -1.29 -11.27 13.50
CA VAL A 11 -1.83 -12.61 13.17
C VAL A 11 -2.79 -13.13 14.25
N SER A 12 -2.99 -12.36 15.31
CA SER A 12 -3.96 -12.63 16.36
C SER A 12 -4.88 -11.43 16.60
N ARG A 13 -6.07 -11.69 17.16
CA ARG A 13 -7.03 -10.62 17.53
C ARG A 13 -6.42 -9.61 18.50
N ALA A 14 -5.60 -10.07 19.45
CA ALA A 14 -4.94 -9.21 20.42
C ALA A 14 -3.92 -8.26 19.77
N GLU A 15 -3.12 -8.77 18.82
CA GLU A 15 -2.21 -7.95 18.02
C GLU A 15 -2.97 -6.97 17.13
N ALA A 16 -4.04 -7.43 16.50
CA ALA A 16 -4.84 -6.60 15.60
C ALA A 16 -5.50 -5.44 16.37
N GLY A 17 -5.98 -5.70 17.59
CA GLY A 17 -6.49 -4.66 18.48
C GLY A 17 -5.41 -3.65 18.91
N ARG A 18 -4.16 -4.07 19.11
CA ARG A 18 -3.04 -3.15 19.34
C ARG A 18 -2.71 -2.30 18.12
N ALA A 19 -2.66 -2.92 16.94
CA ALA A 19 -2.43 -2.24 15.67
C ALA A 19 -3.52 -1.19 15.39
N LEU A 20 -4.79 -1.55 15.62
CA LEU A 20 -5.91 -0.61 15.49
C LEU A 20 -5.75 0.58 16.43
N ARG A 21 -5.46 0.36 17.73
CA ARG A 21 -5.26 1.47 18.68
C ARG A 21 -4.12 2.38 18.24
N ARG A 22 -2.97 1.80 17.89
CA ARG A 22 -1.83 2.57 17.35
C ARG A 22 -2.21 3.43 16.17
N PHE A 23 -2.96 2.88 15.20
CA PHE A 23 -3.45 3.66 14.07
C PHE A 23 -4.34 4.82 14.53
N LEU A 24 -5.36 4.53 15.36
CA LEU A 24 -6.33 5.53 15.81
C LEU A 24 -5.68 6.67 16.60
N ASP A 25 -4.69 6.35 17.44
CA ASP A 25 -4.04 7.31 18.33
C ASP A 25 -2.93 8.10 17.63
N GLU A 26 -2.13 7.45 16.77
CA GLU A 26 -0.88 8.04 16.25
C GLU A 26 -0.97 8.49 14.79
N ARG A 27 -1.86 7.89 13.98
CA ARG A 27 -1.82 8.04 12.50
C ARG A 27 -3.11 8.54 11.89
N LEU A 28 -4.25 8.20 12.49
CA LEU A 28 -5.55 8.69 12.04
C LEU A 28 -5.61 10.23 12.01
N PRO A 29 -5.02 11.00 12.97
CA PRO A 29 -5.08 12.47 12.90
C PRO A 29 -4.52 13.03 11.59
N THR A 30 -3.46 12.43 11.06
CA THR A 30 -2.73 12.88 9.87
C THR A 30 -3.03 12.06 8.61
N PHE A 31 -3.96 11.11 8.68
CA PHE A 31 -4.29 10.20 7.57
C PHE A 31 -4.67 10.95 6.30
N GLY A 32 -5.62 11.88 6.36
CA GLY A 32 -6.12 12.59 5.18
C GLY A 32 -5.05 13.48 4.53
N THR A 33 -4.19 14.12 5.33
CA THR A 33 -3.10 14.97 4.83
C THR A 33 -2.05 14.19 4.05
N HIS A 34 -1.78 12.95 4.45
CA HIS A 34 -0.71 12.13 3.87
C HIS A 34 -1.22 10.95 3.04
N GLN A 35 -2.51 10.90 2.73
CA GLN A 35 -3.10 9.77 2.01
C GLN A 35 -2.45 9.56 0.63
N ASP A 36 -2.25 10.68 -0.07
CA ASP A 36 -1.55 10.88 -1.34
C ASP A 36 -0.01 10.75 -1.30
N ALA A 37 0.55 10.82 -0.09
CA ALA A 37 1.95 11.14 0.09
C ALA A 37 2.81 9.89 0.04
N MET A 38 4.02 10.07 -0.48
CA MET A 38 5.02 9.02 -0.66
C MET A 38 6.35 9.55 -0.14
N LEU A 39 6.96 8.88 0.84
CA LEU A 39 8.24 9.29 1.40
C LEU A 39 9.20 8.11 1.51
N GLU A 40 10.39 8.20 0.92
CA GLU A 40 11.36 7.10 0.86
C GLU A 40 11.77 6.58 2.25
N ASP A 41 11.92 7.50 3.20
CA ASP A 41 12.41 7.20 4.56
C ASP A 41 11.30 6.82 5.56
N ASP A 42 10.02 6.93 5.18
CA ASP A 42 8.89 6.51 6.01
C ASP A 42 7.99 5.53 5.26
N TRP A 43 8.27 4.24 5.47
CA TRP A 43 7.52 3.16 4.86
C TRP A 43 6.09 3.01 5.38
N SER A 44 5.63 3.71 6.41
CA SER A 44 4.25 3.49 6.90
C SER A 44 3.41 4.75 6.89
N MET A 45 4.07 5.91 6.95
CA MET A 45 3.45 7.22 6.99
C MET A 45 2.24 7.21 7.95
N SER A 46 1.11 7.76 7.49
CA SER A 46 -0.12 7.77 8.26
C SER A 46 -1.04 6.57 7.95
N HIS A 47 -0.58 5.56 7.21
CA HIS A 47 -1.41 4.40 6.85
C HIS A 47 -1.67 3.49 8.05
N SER A 48 -2.84 2.85 8.03
CA SER A 48 -3.33 2.02 9.13
C SER A 48 -2.60 0.68 9.27
N LEU A 49 -2.09 0.13 8.17
CA LEU A 49 -1.52 -1.23 8.08
C LEU A 49 -2.51 -2.32 8.55
N LEU A 50 -3.82 -2.04 8.44
CA LEU A 50 -4.88 -2.95 8.91
C LEU A 50 -5.44 -3.88 7.83
N SER A 51 -4.98 -3.79 6.58
CA SER A 51 -5.49 -4.61 5.46
C SER A 51 -5.38 -6.11 5.75
N VAL A 52 -4.23 -6.56 6.25
CA VAL A 52 -3.99 -7.97 6.62
C VAL A 52 -4.96 -8.43 7.73
N PRO A 53 -5.01 -7.80 8.92
CA PRO A 53 -5.92 -8.26 9.97
C PRO A 53 -7.40 -8.11 9.62
N LEU A 54 -7.80 -7.14 8.77
CA LEU A 54 -9.16 -7.03 8.26
C LEU A 54 -9.52 -8.22 7.35
N ASN A 55 -8.64 -8.59 6.42
CA ASN A 55 -8.91 -9.65 5.45
C ASN A 55 -8.77 -11.05 6.05
N LEU A 56 -8.04 -11.20 7.16
CA LEU A 56 -8.00 -12.45 7.95
C LEU A 56 -9.17 -12.58 8.95
N GLY A 57 -10.07 -11.59 9.03
CA GLY A 57 -11.19 -11.60 9.98
C GLY A 57 -10.78 -11.42 11.45
N LEU A 58 -9.57 -10.89 11.70
CA LEU A 58 -9.08 -10.55 13.05
C LEU A 58 -9.67 -9.24 13.56
N LEU A 59 -10.09 -8.37 12.64
CA LEU A 59 -10.83 -7.14 12.91
C LEU A 59 -12.16 -7.16 12.16
N ASP A 60 -13.20 -6.68 12.84
CA ASP A 60 -14.49 -6.40 12.24
C ASP A 60 -14.45 -5.02 11.57
N PRO A 61 -14.74 -4.90 10.26
CA PRO A 61 -14.66 -3.62 9.53
C PRO A 61 -15.56 -2.54 10.11
N LEU A 62 -16.76 -2.89 10.55
CA LEU A 62 -17.70 -1.93 11.13
C LEU A 62 -17.20 -1.41 12.48
N ARG A 63 -16.65 -2.28 13.33
CA ARG A 63 -16.01 -1.86 14.60
C ARG A 63 -14.81 -0.96 14.39
N VAL A 64 -14.03 -1.18 13.33
CA VAL A 64 -12.91 -0.31 12.95
C VAL A 64 -13.41 1.08 12.56
N VAL A 65 -14.48 1.14 11.78
CA VAL A 65 -15.11 2.40 11.34
C VAL A 65 -15.73 3.16 12.52
N GLU A 66 -16.51 2.49 13.36
CA GLU A 66 -17.08 3.07 14.58
C GLU A 66 -15.99 3.62 15.51
N ALA A 67 -14.85 2.93 15.59
CA ALA A 67 -13.71 3.38 16.39
C ALA A 67 -13.03 4.62 15.81
N ALA A 68 -12.94 4.75 14.48
CA ALA A 68 -12.42 5.96 13.84
C ALA A 68 -13.40 7.14 13.96
N GLU A 69 -14.69 6.91 13.74
CA GLU A 69 -15.74 7.93 13.91
C GLU A 69 -15.73 8.49 15.33
N ARG A 70 -15.57 7.64 16.34
CA ARG A 70 -15.47 8.08 17.73
C ARG A 70 -14.33 9.08 17.94
N ARG A 71 -13.17 8.92 17.30
CA ARG A 71 -12.05 9.89 17.40
C ARG A 71 -12.41 11.26 16.85
N TYR A 72 -13.22 11.32 15.80
CA TYR A 72 -13.77 12.59 15.32
C TYR A 72 -14.73 13.20 16.35
N ARG A 73 -15.66 12.42 16.88
CA ARG A 73 -16.64 12.89 17.89
C ARG A 73 -15.98 13.35 19.19
N GLU A 74 -14.87 12.74 19.57
CA GLU A 74 -14.04 13.11 20.73
C GLU A 74 -13.11 14.30 20.44
N GLY A 75 -13.05 14.77 19.19
CA GLY A 75 -12.19 15.90 18.79
C GLY A 75 -10.70 15.55 18.66
N THR A 76 -10.33 14.27 18.65
CA THR A 76 -8.93 13.81 18.58
C THR A 76 -8.43 13.55 17.16
N ALA A 77 -9.30 13.61 16.15
CA ALA A 77 -8.92 13.51 14.74
C ALA A 77 -9.80 14.43 13.86
N PRO A 78 -9.25 15.05 12.81
CA PRO A 78 -10.01 15.94 11.94
C PRO A 78 -10.96 15.14 11.04
N LEU A 79 -12.10 15.76 10.70
CA LEU A 79 -13.14 15.13 9.87
C LEU A 79 -12.58 14.60 8.55
N ALA A 80 -11.71 15.35 7.87
CA ALA A 80 -11.13 14.94 6.59
C ALA A 80 -10.35 13.62 6.69
N SER A 81 -9.58 13.42 7.76
CA SER A 81 -8.85 12.18 7.98
C SER A 81 -9.77 11.01 8.33
N VAL A 82 -10.77 11.25 9.17
CA VAL A 82 -11.73 10.21 9.58
C VAL A 82 -12.62 9.80 8.41
N GLU A 83 -13.22 10.74 7.69
CA GLU A 83 -14.01 10.47 6.48
C GLU A 83 -13.15 9.73 5.44
N GLY A 84 -11.93 10.21 5.19
CA GLY A 84 -11.02 9.59 4.23
C GLY A 84 -10.75 8.12 4.56
N PHE A 85 -10.49 7.82 5.83
CA PHE A 85 -10.29 6.45 6.30
C PHE A 85 -11.58 5.61 6.18
N VAL A 86 -12.72 6.14 6.65
CA VAL A 86 -14.02 5.45 6.58
C VAL A 86 -14.40 5.14 5.14
N ARG A 87 -14.14 6.05 4.20
CA ARG A 87 -14.38 5.86 2.77
C ARG A 87 -13.52 4.75 2.15
N GLN A 88 -12.30 4.52 2.64
CA GLN A 88 -11.52 3.35 2.21
C GLN A 88 -12.15 2.04 2.70
N VAL A 89 -12.65 2.00 3.94
CA VAL A 89 -13.16 0.77 4.57
C VAL A 89 -14.61 0.47 4.19
N LEU A 90 -15.56 1.38 4.37
CA LEU A 90 -16.97 1.16 4.01
C LEU A 90 -17.27 1.46 2.54
N GLY A 91 -16.48 2.32 1.90
CA GLY A 91 -16.65 2.65 0.49
C GLY A 91 -15.92 1.63 -0.37
N TRP A 92 -14.62 1.84 -0.58
CA TRP A 92 -13.85 1.09 -1.57
C TRP A 92 -13.77 -0.41 -1.31
N ARG A 93 -13.53 -0.84 -0.07
CA ARG A 93 -13.43 -2.28 0.25
C ARG A 93 -14.76 -2.99 0.01
N GLU A 94 -15.87 -2.48 0.54
CA GLU A 94 -17.20 -3.10 0.34
C GLU A 94 -17.62 -3.04 -1.13
N TRP A 95 -17.39 -1.91 -1.80
CA TRP A 95 -17.65 -1.77 -3.23
C TRP A 95 -16.88 -2.81 -4.07
N THR A 96 -15.58 -2.97 -3.81
CA THR A 96 -14.74 -3.95 -4.52
C THR A 96 -15.20 -5.39 -4.23
N TRP A 97 -15.57 -5.68 -2.98
CA TRP A 97 -16.12 -6.99 -2.61
C TRP A 97 -17.40 -7.29 -3.39
N HIS A 98 -18.33 -6.33 -3.47
CA HIS A 98 -19.57 -6.50 -4.24
C HIS A 98 -19.32 -6.60 -5.73
N LEU A 99 -18.40 -5.81 -6.29
CA LEU A 99 -18.04 -5.88 -7.71
C LEU A 99 -17.48 -7.25 -8.09
N TYR A 100 -16.60 -7.83 -7.26
CA TYR A 100 -16.04 -9.15 -7.50
C TYR A 100 -17.13 -10.21 -7.72
N TRP A 101 -18.17 -10.22 -6.88
CA TRP A 101 -19.28 -11.17 -7.00
C TRP A 101 -20.26 -10.81 -8.11
N HIS A 102 -20.50 -9.51 -8.33
CA HIS A 102 -21.43 -9.04 -9.34
C HIS A 102 -20.93 -9.32 -10.77
N LEU A 103 -19.63 -9.13 -11.02
CA LEU A 103 -19.04 -9.28 -12.34
C LEU A 103 -18.75 -10.75 -12.71
N GLY A 104 -18.69 -11.65 -11.73
CA GLY A 104 -18.54 -13.08 -11.95
C GLY A 104 -17.15 -13.51 -12.44
N PRO A 105 -16.96 -14.81 -12.70
CA PRO A 105 -15.65 -15.39 -13.06
C PRO A 105 -15.12 -14.88 -14.41
N GLU A 106 -16.00 -14.44 -15.31
CA GLU A 106 -15.64 -13.83 -16.60
C GLU A 106 -14.78 -12.58 -16.42
N TYR A 107 -14.94 -11.85 -15.31
CA TYR A 107 -14.20 -10.62 -15.06
C TYR A 107 -12.69 -10.83 -15.11
N LEU A 108 -12.19 -11.97 -14.59
CA LEU A 108 -10.78 -12.33 -14.60
C LEU A 108 -10.19 -12.52 -16.01
N ARG A 109 -11.04 -12.72 -17.03
CA ARG A 109 -10.64 -12.85 -18.43
C ARG A 109 -10.78 -11.54 -19.22
N SER A 110 -11.17 -10.45 -18.57
CA SER A 110 -11.38 -9.17 -19.23
C SER A 110 -10.07 -8.56 -19.69
N ASN A 111 -9.98 -8.21 -20.97
CA ASN A 111 -8.81 -7.54 -21.54
C ASN A 111 -9.25 -6.48 -22.55
N HIS A 112 -9.82 -5.38 -22.06
CA HIS A 112 -10.37 -4.31 -22.90
C HIS A 112 -9.33 -3.75 -23.88
N PHE A 113 -8.07 -3.63 -23.45
CA PHE A 113 -6.98 -3.09 -24.26
C PHE A 113 -6.24 -4.15 -25.10
N GLY A 114 -6.61 -5.43 -25.02
CA GLY A 114 -5.91 -6.51 -25.73
C GLY A 114 -4.43 -6.65 -25.34
N ALA A 115 -4.04 -6.28 -24.13
CA ALA A 115 -2.66 -6.33 -23.66
C ALA A 115 -2.20 -7.80 -23.52
N THR A 116 -1.14 -8.18 -24.25
CA THR A 116 -0.62 -9.56 -24.31
C THR A 116 0.88 -9.64 -24.03
N ALA A 117 1.54 -8.52 -23.75
CA ALA A 117 2.95 -8.50 -23.41
C ALA A 117 3.19 -9.28 -22.09
N GLU A 118 4.19 -10.15 -22.13
CA GLU A 118 4.64 -10.87 -20.94
C GLU A 118 5.16 -9.89 -19.88
N LEU A 119 4.83 -10.14 -18.62
CA LEU A 119 5.43 -9.38 -17.52
C LEU A 119 6.96 -9.59 -17.53
N PRO A 120 7.76 -8.52 -17.38
CA PRO A 120 9.21 -8.65 -17.31
C PRO A 120 9.66 -9.66 -16.26
N GLY A 121 10.77 -10.36 -16.53
CA GLY A 121 11.30 -11.38 -15.62
C GLY A 121 11.60 -10.83 -14.22
N TRP A 122 12.15 -9.63 -14.14
CA TRP A 122 12.44 -8.94 -12.88
C TRP A 122 11.18 -8.62 -12.06
N TRP A 123 10.07 -8.28 -12.72
CA TRP A 123 8.80 -8.00 -12.06
C TRP A 123 8.27 -9.26 -11.38
N ARG A 124 8.24 -10.37 -12.14
CA ARG A 124 7.87 -11.69 -11.61
C ARG A 124 8.80 -12.14 -10.50
N ALA A 125 10.08 -11.76 -10.60
CA ALA A 125 11.11 -12.14 -9.64
C ALA A 125 11.11 -11.33 -8.33
N LEU A 126 10.29 -10.28 -8.26
CA LEU A 126 10.42 -9.22 -7.26
C LEU A 126 11.86 -8.67 -7.17
N ASP A 127 12.52 -8.51 -8.31
CA ASP A 127 13.90 -8.05 -8.42
C ASP A 127 13.95 -6.53 -8.67
N PRO A 128 14.39 -5.72 -7.68
CA PRO A 128 14.47 -4.27 -7.82
C PRO A 128 15.62 -3.83 -8.74
N GLU A 129 16.61 -4.68 -9.03
CA GLU A 129 17.75 -4.33 -9.87
C GLU A 129 17.44 -4.48 -11.37
N GLY A 130 16.35 -5.17 -11.72
CA GLY A 130 15.96 -5.37 -13.12
C GLY A 130 15.30 -4.17 -13.81
N THR A 131 15.22 -3.02 -13.13
CA THR A 131 14.68 -1.78 -13.67
C THR A 131 15.52 -0.57 -13.27
N GLU A 132 15.80 0.32 -14.22
CA GLU A 132 16.45 1.61 -13.94
C GLU A 132 15.48 2.63 -13.33
N ALA A 133 14.17 2.43 -13.47
CA ALA A 133 13.17 3.30 -12.88
C ALA A 133 13.19 3.17 -11.35
N ARG A 134 13.75 4.16 -10.66
CA ARG A 134 14.00 4.13 -9.22
C ARG A 134 12.74 3.91 -8.40
N CYS A 135 11.61 4.48 -8.81
CA CYS A 135 10.33 4.30 -8.12
C CYS A 135 9.86 2.85 -8.17
N LEU A 136 9.99 2.19 -9.32
CA LEU A 136 9.67 0.77 -9.48
C LEU A 136 10.65 -0.07 -8.65
N SER A 137 11.96 0.16 -8.83
CA SER A 137 13.00 -0.51 -8.06
C SER A 137 12.71 -0.45 -6.55
N ARG A 138 12.41 0.73 -5.99
CA ARG A 138 12.09 0.91 -4.58
C ARG A 138 10.83 0.17 -4.15
N THR A 139 9.73 0.32 -4.88
CA THR A 139 8.47 -0.39 -4.58
C THR A 139 8.65 -1.91 -4.61
N MET A 140 9.40 -2.44 -5.57
CA MET A 140 9.69 -3.86 -5.65
C MET A 140 10.52 -4.35 -4.45
N ALA A 141 11.51 -3.56 -4.02
CA ALA A 141 12.29 -3.86 -2.83
C ALA A 141 11.41 -3.94 -1.58
N GLU A 142 10.47 -3.00 -1.41
CA GLU A 142 9.54 -2.99 -0.27
C GLU A 142 8.59 -4.18 -0.27
N VAL A 143 8.01 -4.51 -1.43
CA VAL A 143 7.17 -5.71 -1.56
C VAL A 143 7.98 -6.96 -1.23
N ARG A 144 9.21 -7.05 -1.72
CA ARG A 144 10.11 -8.18 -1.42
C ARG A 144 10.44 -8.27 0.07
N GLU A 145 10.73 -7.17 0.74
CA GLU A 145 11.19 -7.16 2.14
C GLU A 145 10.06 -7.24 3.16
N ARG A 146 8.90 -6.63 2.85
CA ARG A 146 7.82 -6.38 3.82
C ARG A 146 6.47 -6.96 3.41
N GLY A 147 6.31 -7.38 2.16
CA GLY A 147 5.04 -7.84 1.61
C GLY A 147 4.00 -6.72 1.41
N THR A 148 4.40 -5.46 1.50
CA THR A 148 3.55 -4.30 1.21
C THR A 148 4.38 -3.17 0.59
N PRO A 149 3.86 -2.48 -0.45
CA PRO A 149 4.41 -1.23 -0.91
C PRO A 149 3.74 -0.07 -0.19
N THR A 150 4.50 0.97 0.09
CA THR A 150 3.98 2.19 0.76
C THR A 150 4.80 3.42 0.41
N THR A 151 5.94 3.26 -0.25
CA THR A 151 6.72 4.39 -0.76
C THR A 151 7.07 4.20 -2.24
N SER A 152 6.66 5.18 -3.04
CA SER A 152 7.31 5.57 -4.30
C SER A 152 6.76 6.89 -4.80
N SER A 153 7.46 7.99 -4.51
CA SER A 153 7.08 9.29 -5.09
C SER A 153 7.34 9.30 -6.61
N GLY A 154 6.33 9.71 -7.39
CA GLY A 154 6.40 9.82 -8.85
C GLY A 154 7.46 10.80 -9.35
N SER A 155 7.89 11.77 -8.55
CA SER A 155 8.94 12.73 -8.94
C SER A 155 10.33 12.08 -9.08
N TRP A 156 10.52 10.88 -8.54
CA TRP A 156 11.82 10.20 -8.50
C TRP A 156 11.91 9.02 -9.47
N CYS A 157 10.85 8.70 -10.22
CA CYS A 157 10.85 7.55 -11.13
C CYS A 157 12.00 7.55 -12.13
N TRP A 158 12.44 8.73 -12.56
CA TRP A 158 13.47 8.92 -13.59
C TRP A 158 14.64 9.79 -13.13
N ALA A 159 14.65 10.22 -11.87
CA ALA A 159 15.69 11.08 -11.32
C ALA A 159 16.81 10.22 -10.71
N ALA A 160 17.55 9.50 -11.57
CA ALA A 160 18.96 9.09 -11.38
C ALA A 160 19.31 7.97 -12.38
N THR A 161 19.58 8.32 -13.64
CA THR A 161 20.62 7.63 -14.38
C THR A 161 21.85 8.55 -14.30
N PRO A 162 22.93 8.19 -13.57
CA PRO A 162 24.21 8.80 -13.86
C PRO A 162 24.51 8.47 -15.32
N SER A 163 24.75 9.49 -16.14
CA SER A 163 25.28 9.30 -17.49
C SER A 163 26.59 8.51 -17.36
N ASN A 164 26.54 7.20 -17.56
CA ASN A 164 27.74 6.37 -17.54
C ASN A 164 28.62 6.80 -18.71
N GLY A 165 29.89 7.06 -18.38
CA GLY A 165 30.83 7.79 -19.19
C GLY A 165 31.03 7.23 -20.59
N ALA A 166 31.08 8.15 -21.55
CA ALA A 166 31.84 7.94 -22.77
C ALA A 166 33.33 7.91 -22.40
N THR A 167 33.85 6.72 -22.15
CA THR A 167 35.29 6.43 -22.23
C THR A 167 35.49 5.32 -23.24
N GLY A 168 36.16 5.65 -24.35
CA GLY A 168 36.57 4.72 -25.38
C GLY A 168 37.37 5.43 -26.48
N PRO A 169 38.67 5.11 -26.71
CA PRO A 169 39.64 6.00 -27.37
C PRO A 169 39.84 5.70 -28.86
N THR A 170 40.80 6.42 -29.47
CA THR A 170 41.52 6.19 -30.74
C THR A 170 41.06 7.01 -31.95
N GLY A 171 42.04 7.65 -32.61
CA GLY A 171 41.95 8.19 -33.97
C GLY A 171 42.52 9.58 -34.11
#